data_AF-A0A7Y3X8T3-F1
#
_entry.id   AF-A0A7Y3X8T3-F1
#
_cell.length_a   1.000
_cell.length_b   1.000
_cell.length_c   1.000
_cell.angle_alpha   90.00
_cell.angle_beta   90.00
_cell.angle_gamma   90.00
#
_symmetry.space_group_name_H-M   'P 1'
#
loop_
_entity.id
_entity.type
_entity.pdbx_description
1 polymer ?
#
loop_
_entity_poly.entity_id
_entity_poly.type
_entity_poly.pdbx_seq_one_letter_code
_entity_poly.pdbx_strand_id
1 'polypeptide(L)'
;MNQFSFLPAVLAGASVALVANALPAGAISFNLSPTLTNVSGDYANISSQFGVTLSDDGLSTGQAKFTFTNVGPVSSSITDIYFGKSGTDGFGEFFSTTGVQIAESSGVDFSAIAIEKLNKPGGGIKWDAVYGADPNAPVSPNGVGNTGAESVSFTFNLSSGKTIQDAFNAFQGGDSAPLAIAFHVQSLPGGKSDWYGTSNVTPKDVPEPFTMLGTAGALGFSALFKRQQNKRSKAQAKA
;
A
#
# COMPACT_ATOMS: atom_id res chain seq x y z
N MET A 1 41.24 73.16 3.49
CA MET A 1 41.53 72.26 2.35
C MET A 1 41.18 70.84 2.76
N ASN A 2 40.23 70.25 2.05
CA ASN A 2 39.94 68.82 1.79
C ASN A 2 39.75 67.86 3.00
N GLN A 3 38.76 66.96 3.07
CA GLN A 3 37.67 66.53 2.17
C GLN A 3 36.67 65.66 2.99
N PHE A 4 35.40 65.68 2.60
CA PHE A 4 34.31 64.77 3.01
C PHE A 4 34.47 63.35 2.43
N SER A 5 33.96 62.31 3.11
CA SER A 5 33.26 61.13 2.53
C SER A 5 32.75 60.24 3.69
N PHE A 6 31.46 60.06 4.02
CA PHE A 6 30.33 59.37 3.34
C PHE A 6 30.53 57.85 3.08
N LEU A 7 29.89 57.03 3.95
CA LEU A 7 29.16 55.72 3.80
C LEU A 7 29.80 54.53 3.00
N PRO A 8 29.35 53.24 3.11
CA PRO A 8 28.01 52.76 3.50
C PRO A 8 27.90 51.49 4.38
N ALA A 9 26.64 51.24 4.81
CA ALA A 9 26.13 50.02 5.43
C ALA A 9 26.27 48.78 4.53
N VAL A 10 26.62 47.64 5.14
CA VAL A 10 26.45 46.31 4.53
C VAL A 10 25.33 45.59 5.27
N LEU A 11 24.11 45.81 4.77
CA LEU A 11 22.95 45.00 5.11
C LEU A 11 23.09 43.69 4.33
N ALA A 12 23.64 42.65 4.98
CA ALA A 12 23.74 41.33 4.40
C ALA A 12 22.33 40.72 4.31
N GLY A 13 21.68 40.91 3.16
CA GLY A 13 20.46 40.20 2.80
C GLY A 13 20.75 38.71 2.67
N ALA A 14 20.37 37.93 3.67
CA ALA A 14 20.30 36.48 3.55
C ALA A 14 19.04 36.13 2.74
N SER A 15 19.15 36.13 1.42
CA SER A 15 18.17 35.51 0.53
C SER A 15 18.27 34.00 0.71
N VAL A 16 17.45 33.45 1.61
CA VAL A 16 17.19 32.01 1.66
C VAL A 16 16.36 31.69 0.43
N ALA A 17 17.02 31.21 -0.63
CA ALA A 17 16.33 30.59 -1.74
C ALA A 17 15.57 29.38 -1.19
N LEU A 18 14.24 29.49 -1.05
CA LEU A 18 13.38 28.32 -0.96
C LEU A 18 13.50 27.60 -2.29
N VAL A 19 14.44 26.66 -2.38
CA VAL A 19 14.41 25.63 -3.40
C VAL A 19 13.13 24.85 -3.10
N ALA A 20 12.09 25.09 -3.89
CA ALA A 20 10.92 24.23 -3.95
C ALA A 20 11.41 22.88 -4.47
N ASN A 21 11.96 22.05 -3.58
CA ASN A 21 12.21 20.67 -3.84
C ASN A 21 10.84 20.06 -4.11
N ALA A 22 10.57 19.72 -5.38
CA ALA A 22 9.50 18.82 -5.71
C ALA A 22 9.71 17.58 -4.82
N LEU A 23 8.81 17.42 -3.86
CA LEU A 23 8.85 16.28 -2.96
C LEU A 23 8.79 15.04 -3.87
N PRO A 24 9.64 14.02 -3.70
CA PRO A 24 9.31 12.73 -4.26
C PRO A 24 7.92 12.39 -3.71
N ALA A 25 6.96 12.13 -4.61
CA ALA A 25 5.64 11.68 -4.20
C ALA A 25 5.83 10.51 -3.24
N GLY A 26 5.51 10.73 -1.96
CA GLY A 26 5.63 9.68 -0.96
C GLY A 26 4.71 8.56 -1.38
N ALA A 27 5.21 7.32 -1.35
CA ALA A 27 4.39 6.18 -1.70
C ALA A 27 3.15 6.12 -0.82
N ILE A 28 1.98 6.05 -1.46
CA ILE A 28 0.69 5.96 -0.78
C ILE A 28 0.37 4.48 -0.62
N SER A 29 -0.07 4.08 0.58
CA SER A 29 -0.42 2.69 0.87
C SER A 29 -1.73 2.62 1.66
N PHE A 30 -2.55 1.63 1.32
CA PHE A 30 -3.85 1.40 1.95
C PHE A 30 -4.03 -0.07 2.29
N ASN A 31 -4.63 -0.34 3.46
CA ASN A 31 -5.04 -1.69 3.81
C ASN A 31 -6.51 -1.88 3.43
N LEU A 32 -6.79 -2.94 2.69
CA LEU A 32 -8.14 -3.43 2.46
C LEU A 32 -8.37 -4.56 3.47
N SER A 33 -9.44 -4.44 4.27
CA SER A 33 -9.74 -5.40 5.34
C SER A 33 -10.61 -6.51 4.77
N PRO A 34 -10.11 -7.75 4.67
CA PRO A 34 -10.92 -8.85 4.21
C PRO A 34 -12.01 -9.17 5.25
N THR A 35 -13.17 -9.56 4.76
CA THR A 35 -14.29 -10.03 5.58
C THR A 35 -14.80 -11.34 5.02
N LEU A 36 -15.08 -12.29 5.90
CA LEU A 36 -15.71 -13.55 5.55
C LEU A 36 -17.06 -13.27 4.88
N THR A 37 -17.29 -13.82 3.69
CA THR A 37 -18.52 -13.55 2.91
C THR A 37 -19.56 -14.66 3.02
N ASN A 38 -19.17 -15.84 3.47
CA ASN A 38 -20.07 -16.96 3.71
C ASN A 38 -20.28 -17.20 5.23
N VAL A 39 -21.53 -17.22 5.67
CA VAL A 39 -21.93 -17.48 7.07
C VAL A 39 -22.40 -18.92 7.30
N SER A 40 -22.28 -19.82 6.31
CA SER A 40 -22.59 -21.25 6.46
C SER A 40 -21.49 -21.92 7.29
N GLY A 41 -21.56 -21.63 8.58
CA GLY A 41 -20.47 -21.79 9.53
C GLY A 41 -19.89 -23.19 9.59
N ASP A 42 -18.59 -23.22 9.82
CA ASP A 42 -17.94 -24.36 10.45
C ASP A 42 -16.49 -24.06 10.89
N TYR A 43 -15.97 -22.86 10.59
CA TYR A 43 -14.67 -22.38 11.07
C TYR A 43 -14.76 -20.93 11.58
N ALA A 44 -13.90 -20.56 12.53
CA ALA A 44 -13.87 -19.21 13.09
C ALA A 44 -13.42 -18.21 12.01
N ASN A 45 -13.98 -17.00 12.01
CA ASN A 45 -13.52 -15.93 11.12
C ASN A 45 -12.05 -15.60 11.43
N ILE A 46 -11.17 -15.86 10.47
CA ILE A 46 -9.73 -15.60 10.54
C ILE A 46 -9.31 -14.43 9.65
N SER A 47 -10.24 -13.56 9.26
CA SER A 47 -9.95 -12.50 8.30
C SER A 47 -8.83 -11.56 8.73
N SER A 48 -8.53 -11.48 10.03
CA SER A 48 -7.41 -10.71 10.59
C SER A 48 -6.02 -11.23 10.18
N GLN A 49 -5.89 -12.47 9.70
CA GLN A 49 -4.61 -12.98 9.22
C GLN A 49 -4.32 -12.58 7.77
N PHE A 50 -5.33 -12.16 7.02
CA PHE A 50 -5.16 -11.81 5.62
C PHE A 50 -4.90 -10.31 5.48
N GLY A 51 -3.84 -9.98 4.75
CA GLY A 51 -3.52 -8.60 4.40
C GLY A 51 -3.67 -8.39 2.90
N VAL A 52 -4.37 -7.33 2.51
CA VAL A 52 -4.38 -6.82 1.14
C VAL A 52 -3.94 -5.37 1.18
N THR A 53 -2.81 -5.07 0.55
CA THR A 53 -2.26 -3.72 0.49
C THR A 53 -2.29 -3.19 -0.93
N LEU A 54 -2.89 -2.02 -1.13
CA LEU A 54 -2.80 -1.22 -2.36
C LEU A 54 -1.69 -0.18 -2.18
N SER A 55 -0.72 -0.12 -3.11
CA SER A 55 0.41 0.82 -3.03
C SER A 55 0.95 1.23 -4.40
N ASP A 56 1.59 2.40 -4.50
CA ASP A 56 2.39 2.83 -5.67
C ASP A 56 3.90 2.78 -5.39
N ASP A 57 4.30 2.22 -4.24
CA ASP A 57 5.68 2.21 -3.78
C ASP A 57 6.62 1.40 -4.70
N GLY A 58 7.72 2.05 -5.10
CA GLY A 58 8.74 1.48 -5.96
C GLY A 58 8.27 1.19 -7.39
N LEU A 59 7.15 1.77 -7.83
CA LEU A 59 6.59 1.54 -9.16
C LEU A 59 6.88 2.69 -10.12
N SER A 60 6.64 2.45 -11.42
CA SER A 60 6.61 3.53 -12.40
C SER A 60 5.39 4.40 -12.21
N THR A 61 5.46 5.68 -12.62
CA THR A 61 4.32 6.59 -12.59
C THR A 61 3.12 5.98 -13.34
N GLY A 62 1.95 6.03 -12.73
CA GLY A 62 0.72 5.48 -13.32
C GLY A 62 0.53 3.99 -13.07
N GLN A 63 1.20 3.40 -12.08
CA GLN A 63 0.99 2.01 -11.68
C GLN A 63 0.50 1.90 -10.23
N ALA A 64 -0.19 0.81 -9.94
CA ALA A 64 -0.56 0.43 -8.59
C ALA A 64 -0.37 -1.07 -8.39
N LYS A 65 0.08 -1.44 -7.18
CA LYS A 65 0.39 -2.80 -6.77
C LYS A 65 -0.52 -3.23 -5.64
N PHE A 66 -1.24 -4.31 -5.86
CA PHE A 66 -1.99 -5.03 -4.83
C PHE A 66 -1.13 -6.17 -4.31
N THR A 67 -0.91 -6.25 -3.00
CA THR A 67 -0.12 -7.31 -2.37
C THR A 67 -0.98 -8.08 -1.40
N PHE A 68 -1.02 -9.40 -1.57
CA PHE A 68 -1.76 -10.34 -0.75
C PHE A 68 -0.79 -11.06 0.17
N THR A 69 -1.16 -11.15 1.44
CA THR A 69 -0.38 -11.81 2.49
C THR A 69 -1.30 -12.63 3.38
N ASN A 70 -0.74 -13.69 3.94
CA ASN A 70 -1.40 -14.52 4.93
C ASN A 70 -0.45 -14.69 6.12
N VAL A 71 -0.73 -13.96 7.20
CA VAL A 71 0.10 -13.88 8.40
C VAL A 71 -0.77 -14.18 9.61
N GLY A 72 -0.77 -15.45 10.03
CA GLY A 72 -1.55 -15.85 11.19
C GLY A 72 -1.28 -17.29 11.62
N PRO A 73 -1.77 -17.66 12.81
CA PRO A 73 -1.51 -18.98 13.39
C PRO A 73 -2.33 -20.10 12.73
N VAL A 74 -3.29 -19.77 11.87
CA VAL A 74 -4.21 -20.74 11.30
C VAL A 74 -3.72 -21.21 9.94
N SER A 75 -3.46 -22.52 9.83
CA SER A 75 -3.17 -23.19 8.56
C SER A 75 -4.21 -22.83 7.52
N SER A 76 -3.76 -22.21 6.43
CA SER A 76 -4.60 -21.71 5.35
C SER A 76 -3.73 -21.31 4.16
N SER A 77 -4.32 -21.29 2.97
CA SER A 77 -3.67 -20.84 1.74
C SER A 77 -4.65 -20.01 0.91
N ILE A 78 -4.25 -18.83 0.44
CA ILE A 78 -5.04 -18.05 -0.53
C ILE A 78 -4.85 -18.68 -1.90
N THR A 79 -5.92 -19.14 -2.53
CA THR A 79 -5.87 -19.99 -3.73
C THR A 79 -6.66 -19.49 -4.92
N ASP A 80 -7.40 -18.40 -4.79
CA ASP A 80 -7.99 -17.74 -5.94
C ASP A 80 -8.11 -16.27 -5.59
N ILE A 81 -7.76 -15.37 -6.51
CA ILE A 81 -7.85 -13.92 -6.32
C ILE A 81 -8.61 -13.32 -7.48
N TYR A 82 -9.66 -12.57 -7.17
CA TYR A 82 -10.53 -11.91 -8.13
C TYR A 82 -10.58 -10.42 -7.86
N PHE A 83 -10.42 -9.64 -8.94
CA PHE A 83 -10.59 -8.20 -8.96
C PHE A 83 -11.78 -7.88 -9.83
N GLY A 84 -12.68 -7.03 -9.37
CA GLY A 84 -13.91 -6.85 -10.14
C GLY A 84 -14.84 -5.73 -9.75
N LYS A 85 -16.11 -6.04 -10.03
CA LYS A 85 -17.20 -5.20 -10.55
C LYS A 85 -16.98 -4.84 -12.01
N SER A 86 -17.69 -5.55 -12.91
CA SER A 86 -17.84 -5.17 -14.32
C SER A 86 -18.84 -4.02 -14.47
N GLY A 87 -18.62 -3.10 -15.42
CA GLY A 87 -19.52 -1.99 -15.70
C GLY A 87 -18.77 -0.73 -16.10
N THR A 88 -19.50 0.35 -16.43
CA THR A 88 -18.92 1.66 -16.79
C THR A 88 -18.18 2.32 -15.64
N ASP A 89 -18.58 2.01 -14.40
CA ASP A 89 -17.96 2.52 -13.17
C ASP A 89 -17.17 1.42 -12.44
N GLY A 90 -16.76 0.37 -13.16
CA GLY A 90 -16.17 -0.84 -12.60
C GLY A 90 -14.64 -0.84 -12.57
N PHE A 91 -14.03 -2.01 -12.33
CA PHE A 91 -12.58 -2.17 -12.24
C PHE A 91 -11.80 -1.59 -13.43
N GLY A 92 -12.34 -1.75 -14.65
CA GLY A 92 -11.74 -1.24 -15.89
C GLY A 92 -11.68 0.29 -16.00
N GLU A 93 -12.50 1.01 -15.23
CA GLU A 93 -12.44 2.48 -15.17
C GLU A 93 -11.17 2.96 -14.46
N PHE A 94 -10.66 2.17 -13.51
CA PHE A 94 -9.52 2.53 -12.67
C PHE A 94 -8.22 1.85 -13.10
N PHE A 95 -8.30 0.62 -13.62
CA PHE A 95 -7.15 -0.21 -13.93
C PHE A 95 -7.24 -0.87 -15.30
N SER A 96 -6.12 -0.89 -16.01
CA SER A 96 -5.96 -1.73 -17.20
C SER A 96 -5.68 -3.17 -16.78
N THR A 97 -6.46 -4.12 -17.31
CA THR A 97 -6.23 -5.57 -17.16
C THR A 97 -5.26 -6.12 -18.21
N THR A 98 -4.76 -5.27 -19.13
CA THR A 98 -3.74 -5.66 -20.11
C THR A 98 -2.35 -5.39 -19.54
N GLY A 99 -1.48 -6.40 -19.61
CA GLY A 99 -0.09 -6.29 -19.17
C GLY A 99 0.08 -6.27 -17.64
N VAL A 100 -0.85 -6.89 -16.91
CA VAL A 100 -0.75 -7.07 -15.46
C VAL A 100 0.49 -7.91 -15.14
N GLN A 101 1.31 -7.43 -14.20
CA GLN A 101 2.49 -8.15 -13.77
C GLN A 101 2.19 -8.87 -12.46
N ILE A 102 2.47 -10.17 -12.42
CA ILE A 102 2.38 -10.98 -11.21
C ILE A 102 3.80 -11.17 -10.67
N ALA A 103 4.01 -10.89 -9.39
CA ALA A 103 5.27 -11.11 -8.69
C ALA A 103 5.00 -11.89 -7.40
N GLU A 104 5.82 -12.89 -7.13
CA GLU A 104 5.59 -13.89 -6.11
C GLU A 104 6.82 -14.04 -5.23
N SER A 105 6.63 -14.40 -3.97
CA SER A 105 7.73 -14.89 -3.15
C SER A 105 7.92 -16.40 -3.29
N SER A 106 9.00 -16.94 -2.71
CA SER A 106 9.31 -18.36 -2.80
C SER A 106 8.19 -19.23 -2.24
N GLY A 107 7.74 -20.22 -3.01
CA GLY A 107 6.66 -21.14 -2.63
C GLY A 107 5.28 -20.74 -3.14
N VAL A 108 5.16 -19.54 -3.71
CA VAL A 108 3.94 -19.04 -4.36
C VAL A 108 4.13 -19.10 -5.88
N ASP A 109 3.11 -19.55 -6.61
CA ASP A 109 3.16 -19.69 -8.08
C ASP A 109 1.76 -19.49 -8.67
N PHE A 110 1.44 -18.27 -9.11
CA PHE A 110 0.17 -17.84 -9.66
C PHE A 110 0.24 -17.58 -11.17
N SER A 111 -0.89 -17.81 -11.83
CA SER A 111 -1.09 -17.43 -13.22
C SER A 111 -2.40 -16.68 -13.38
N ALA A 112 -2.49 -15.85 -14.42
CA ALA A 112 -3.74 -15.16 -14.74
C ALA A 112 -4.79 -16.18 -15.22
N ILE A 113 -6.01 -16.06 -14.71
CA ILE A 113 -7.15 -16.84 -15.19
C ILE A 113 -7.57 -16.26 -16.55
N ALA A 114 -7.74 -17.15 -17.53
CA ALA A 114 -8.22 -16.76 -18.85
C ALA A 114 -9.60 -16.09 -18.74
N ILE A 115 -9.81 -14.97 -19.43
CA ILE A 115 -11.00 -14.12 -19.25
C ILE A 115 -12.31 -14.87 -19.50
N GLU A 116 -12.32 -15.84 -20.42
CA GLU A 116 -13.46 -16.69 -20.74
C GLU A 116 -13.79 -17.73 -19.66
N LYS A 117 -12.85 -17.98 -18.73
CA LYS A 117 -13.02 -18.83 -17.56
C LYS A 117 -13.32 -18.03 -16.30
N LEU A 118 -13.25 -16.71 -16.38
CA LEU A 118 -13.49 -15.83 -15.26
C LEU A 118 -14.97 -15.91 -14.88
N ASN A 119 -15.24 -16.30 -13.65
CA ASN A 119 -16.58 -16.44 -13.10
C ASN A 119 -16.85 -15.40 -12.01
N LYS A 120 -18.06 -15.42 -11.46
CA LYS A 120 -18.34 -14.74 -10.21
C LYS A 120 -17.56 -15.43 -9.09
N PRO A 121 -16.85 -14.67 -8.23
CA PRO A 121 -16.32 -15.26 -7.01
C PRO A 121 -17.45 -15.87 -6.17
N GLY A 122 -17.12 -16.94 -5.44
CA GLY A 122 -18.09 -17.73 -4.68
C GLY A 122 -18.55 -17.06 -3.38
N GLY A 123 -19.09 -17.89 -2.47
CA GLY A 123 -19.33 -17.48 -1.08
C GLY A 123 -20.29 -16.30 -0.89
N GLY A 124 -21.35 -16.23 -1.70
CA GLY A 124 -22.39 -15.19 -1.59
C GLY A 124 -22.06 -13.86 -2.24
N ILE A 125 -20.90 -13.74 -2.90
CA ILE A 125 -20.48 -12.53 -3.62
C ILE A 125 -21.27 -12.41 -4.94
N LYS A 126 -21.84 -11.23 -5.20
CA LYS A 126 -22.83 -11.01 -6.28
C LYS A 126 -22.35 -10.11 -7.42
N TRP A 127 -21.04 -9.86 -7.52
CA TRP A 127 -20.45 -9.08 -8.60
C TRP A 127 -19.61 -9.96 -9.53
N ASP A 128 -19.41 -9.50 -10.76
CA ASP A 128 -18.57 -10.18 -11.76
C ASP A 128 -17.13 -9.69 -11.68
N ALA A 129 -16.18 -10.64 -11.74
CA ALA A 129 -14.77 -10.33 -11.83
C ALA A 129 -14.42 -9.79 -13.22
N VAL A 130 -13.39 -8.95 -13.27
CA VAL A 130 -12.82 -8.39 -14.50
C VAL A 130 -11.39 -8.89 -14.72
N TYR A 131 -10.71 -9.26 -13.64
CA TYR A 131 -9.43 -9.96 -13.65
C TYR A 131 -9.39 -11.00 -12.53
N GLY A 132 -8.67 -12.09 -12.73
CA GLY A 132 -8.43 -13.07 -11.68
C GLY A 132 -7.15 -13.85 -11.90
N ALA A 133 -6.68 -14.48 -10.83
CA ALA A 133 -5.50 -15.33 -10.84
C ALA A 133 -5.66 -16.49 -9.85
N ASP A 134 -5.12 -17.64 -10.23
CA ASP A 134 -5.08 -18.86 -9.43
C ASP A 134 -3.66 -19.42 -9.37
N PRO A 135 -3.30 -20.16 -8.30
CA PRO A 135 -2.03 -20.82 -8.23
C PRO A 135 -1.99 -22.01 -9.19
N ASN A 136 -0.86 -22.16 -9.87
CA ASN A 136 -0.58 -23.33 -10.68
C ASN A 136 -0.61 -24.60 -9.82
N ALA A 137 -0.96 -25.73 -10.43
CA ALA A 137 -1.07 -26.98 -9.69
C ALA A 137 0.29 -27.40 -9.10
N PRO A 138 0.34 -27.89 -7.84
CA PRO A 138 -0.80 -28.10 -6.93
C PRO A 138 -1.30 -26.79 -6.28
N VAL A 139 -2.62 -26.56 -6.35
CA VAL A 139 -3.27 -25.28 -6.01
C VAL A 139 -2.93 -24.78 -4.61
N SER A 140 -3.27 -25.52 -3.55
CA SER A 140 -3.07 -25.03 -2.18
C SER A 140 -1.59 -24.89 -1.77
N PRO A 141 -0.69 -25.84 -2.08
CA PRO A 141 0.74 -25.68 -1.80
C PRO A 141 1.41 -24.51 -2.52
N ASN A 142 0.88 -24.08 -3.66
CA ASN A 142 1.42 -22.96 -4.45
C ASN A 142 0.66 -21.64 -4.20
N GLY A 143 -0.35 -21.65 -3.32
CA GLY A 143 -1.07 -20.45 -2.89
C GLY A 143 -0.26 -19.62 -1.89
N VAL A 144 -0.86 -18.56 -1.35
CA VAL A 144 -0.23 -17.76 -0.28
C VAL A 144 -0.53 -18.38 1.09
N GLY A 145 0.43 -19.14 1.62
CA GLY A 145 0.35 -19.82 2.91
C GLY A 145 0.60 -18.92 4.12
N ASN A 146 0.22 -19.42 5.30
CA ASN A 146 0.24 -18.66 6.55
C ASN A 146 1.61 -18.63 7.27
N THR A 147 2.70 -18.98 6.58
CA THR A 147 4.07 -19.05 7.15
C THR A 147 4.67 -17.66 7.42
N GLY A 148 4.03 -16.59 6.96
CA GLY A 148 4.37 -15.19 7.23
C GLY A 148 5.38 -14.57 6.26
N ALA A 149 5.99 -15.35 5.37
CA ALA A 149 6.93 -14.88 4.34
C ALA A 149 6.37 -14.97 2.90
N GLU A 150 5.24 -15.65 2.74
CA GLU A 150 4.60 -15.86 1.43
C GLU A 150 3.74 -14.67 1.03
N SER A 151 3.85 -14.27 -0.24
CA SER A 151 3.04 -13.20 -0.83
C SER A 151 2.92 -13.33 -2.34
N VAL A 152 1.83 -12.77 -2.87
CA VAL A 152 1.66 -12.51 -4.30
C VAL A 152 1.27 -11.04 -4.49
N SER A 153 1.85 -10.41 -5.50
CA SER A 153 1.60 -9.03 -5.88
C SER A 153 1.13 -8.94 -7.33
N PHE A 154 0.15 -8.08 -7.57
CA PHE A 154 -0.38 -7.76 -8.89
C PHE A 154 -0.16 -6.28 -9.16
N THR A 155 0.63 -5.97 -10.19
CA THR A 155 0.87 -4.60 -10.63
C THR A 155 0.03 -4.30 -11.85
N PHE A 156 -0.90 -3.36 -11.70
CA PHE A 156 -1.78 -2.85 -12.75
C PHE A 156 -1.31 -1.47 -13.19
N ASN A 157 -1.53 -1.14 -14.46
CA ASN A 157 -1.48 0.24 -14.91
C ASN A 157 -2.81 0.93 -14.53
N LEU A 158 -2.73 2.13 -13.97
CA LEU A 158 -3.87 3.00 -13.75
C LEU A 158 -4.42 3.46 -15.11
N SER A 159 -5.73 3.56 -15.20
CA SER A 159 -6.39 4.17 -16.36
C SER A 159 -6.03 5.65 -16.47
N SER A 160 -6.11 6.20 -17.69
CA SER A 160 -5.72 7.59 -17.95
C SER A 160 -6.45 8.58 -17.03
N GLY A 161 -5.69 9.45 -16.38
CA GLY A 161 -6.22 10.46 -15.45
C GLY A 161 -6.60 9.94 -14.06
N LYS A 162 -6.44 8.64 -13.79
CA LYS A 162 -6.68 8.05 -12.47
C LYS A 162 -5.41 8.04 -11.63
N THR A 163 -5.60 8.18 -10.33
CA THR A 163 -4.56 8.09 -9.31
C THR A 163 -4.82 6.91 -8.37
N ILE A 164 -3.82 6.53 -7.59
CA ILE A 164 -4.01 5.54 -6.51
C ILE A 164 -5.02 6.01 -5.46
N GLN A 165 -5.12 7.33 -5.23
CA GLN A 165 -6.11 7.91 -4.33
C GLN A 165 -7.53 7.75 -4.89
N ASP A 166 -7.72 7.90 -6.20
CA ASP A 166 -9.01 7.64 -6.84
C ASP A 166 -9.40 6.17 -6.69
N ALA A 167 -8.46 5.26 -6.92
CA ALA A 167 -8.68 3.83 -6.70
C ALA A 167 -9.04 3.51 -5.24
N PHE A 168 -8.35 4.10 -4.27
CA PHE A 168 -8.70 3.94 -2.87
C PHE A 168 -10.11 4.42 -2.55
N ASN A 169 -10.47 5.62 -3.02
CA ASN A 169 -11.82 6.16 -2.87
C ASN A 169 -12.87 5.25 -3.50
N ALA A 170 -12.51 4.58 -4.60
CA ALA A 170 -13.35 3.66 -5.33
C ALA A 170 -13.54 2.30 -4.64
N PHE A 171 -12.71 1.95 -3.65
CA PHE A 171 -12.98 0.84 -2.73
C PHE A 171 -13.81 1.27 -1.50
N GLN A 172 -13.99 2.58 -1.26
CA GLN A 172 -14.85 3.06 -0.18
C GLN A 172 -16.33 2.90 -0.57
N GLY A 173 -17.18 2.51 0.39
CA GLY A 173 -18.63 2.36 0.18
C GLY A 173 -19.16 0.92 0.21
N GLY A 174 -18.34 -0.06 0.58
CA GLY A 174 -18.74 -1.46 0.78
C GLY A 174 -19.35 -2.10 -0.46
N ASP A 175 -20.53 -2.70 -0.33
CA ASP A 175 -21.21 -3.38 -1.44
C ASP A 175 -21.56 -2.45 -2.62
N SER A 176 -21.69 -1.15 -2.38
CA SER A 176 -21.95 -0.14 -3.42
C SER A 176 -20.68 0.46 -4.02
N ALA A 177 -19.49 0.12 -3.50
CA ALA A 177 -18.22 0.66 -3.99
C ALA A 177 -17.99 0.27 -5.45
N PRO A 178 -17.43 1.12 -6.33
CA PRO A 178 -17.13 0.74 -7.71
C PRO A 178 -16.06 -0.37 -7.85
N LEU A 179 -15.20 -0.54 -6.85
CA LEU A 179 -14.18 -1.59 -6.82
C LEU A 179 -14.42 -2.61 -5.72
N ALA A 180 -14.10 -3.87 -6.00
CA ALA A 180 -14.05 -4.94 -5.02
C ALA A 180 -12.98 -5.97 -5.34
N ILE A 181 -12.46 -6.61 -4.28
CA ILE A 181 -11.59 -7.77 -4.36
C ILE A 181 -12.26 -8.91 -3.60
N ALA A 182 -12.16 -10.12 -4.16
CA ALA A 182 -12.55 -11.35 -3.51
C ALA A 182 -11.42 -12.36 -3.62
N PHE A 183 -11.29 -13.24 -2.63
CA PHE A 183 -10.36 -14.35 -2.72
C PHE A 183 -10.88 -15.59 -1.99
N HIS A 184 -10.47 -16.75 -2.48
CA HIS A 184 -10.76 -18.04 -1.90
C HIS A 184 -9.59 -18.49 -1.03
N VAL A 185 -9.91 -19.09 0.11
CA VAL A 185 -8.94 -19.64 1.03
C VAL A 185 -9.22 -21.13 1.20
N GLN A 186 -8.20 -21.95 0.94
CA GLN A 186 -8.24 -23.40 1.13
C GLN A 186 -7.31 -23.84 2.26
N SER A 187 -7.28 -25.16 2.52
CA SER A 187 -6.47 -25.79 3.57
C SER A 187 -6.75 -25.28 4.98
N LEU A 188 -7.98 -24.83 5.22
CA LEU A 188 -8.45 -24.55 6.56
C LEU A 188 -8.52 -25.86 7.37
N PRO A 189 -8.40 -25.79 8.71
CA PRO A 189 -8.49 -26.97 9.57
C PRO A 189 -9.73 -27.81 9.28
N GLY A 190 -9.52 -29.13 9.17
CA GLY A 190 -10.58 -30.07 8.78
C GLY A 190 -10.83 -30.17 7.28
N GLY A 191 -9.92 -29.66 6.43
CA GLY A 191 -10.04 -29.72 4.97
C GLY A 191 -11.07 -28.73 4.41
N LYS A 192 -11.34 -27.65 5.16
CA LYS A 192 -12.36 -26.65 4.84
C LYS A 192 -11.81 -25.58 3.88
N SER A 193 -12.72 -24.78 3.32
CA SER A 193 -12.40 -23.59 2.55
C SER A 193 -13.45 -22.50 2.76
N ASP A 194 -13.06 -21.25 2.59
CA ASP A 194 -13.94 -20.08 2.77
C ASP A 194 -13.60 -18.96 1.78
N TRP A 195 -14.57 -18.06 1.59
CA TRP A 195 -14.43 -16.89 0.73
C TRP A 195 -14.35 -15.60 1.55
N TYR A 196 -13.48 -14.72 1.10
CA TYR A 196 -13.26 -13.41 1.69
C TYR A 196 -13.41 -12.34 0.64
N GLY A 197 -13.93 -11.19 1.03
CA GLY A 197 -14.06 -10.02 0.18
C GLY A 197 -13.70 -8.75 0.93
N THR A 198 -13.27 -7.73 0.22
CA THR A 198 -13.00 -6.42 0.81
C THR A 198 -14.30 -5.63 0.91
N SER A 199 -14.85 -5.50 2.13
CA SER A 199 -16.06 -4.70 2.40
C SER A 199 -15.76 -3.39 3.13
N ASN A 200 -14.58 -3.26 3.73
CA ASN A 200 -14.15 -2.08 4.45
C ASN A 200 -12.69 -1.75 4.15
N VAL A 201 -12.40 -0.46 4.09
CA VAL A 201 -11.08 0.06 3.74
C VAL A 201 -10.64 1.04 4.82
N THR A 202 -9.37 0.97 5.22
CA THR A 202 -8.81 1.91 6.20
C THR A 202 -7.49 2.46 5.68
N PRO A 203 -7.27 3.79 5.74
CA PRO A 203 -5.96 4.36 5.46
C PRO A 203 -4.88 3.67 6.29
N LYS A 204 -3.74 3.35 5.67
CA LYS A 204 -2.56 2.94 6.42
C LYS A 204 -1.72 4.19 6.63
N ASP A 205 -1.49 4.58 7.88
CA ASP A 205 -0.56 5.66 8.19
C ASP A 205 0.85 5.23 7.77
N VAL A 206 1.31 5.71 6.61
CA VAL A 206 2.71 5.61 6.22
C VAL A 206 3.44 6.74 6.93
N PRO A 207 4.46 6.47 7.78
CA PRO A 207 5.22 7.53 8.42
C PRO A 207 5.81 8.46 7.37
N GLU A 208 5.37 9.72 7.37
CA GLU A 208 5.88 10.69 6.40
C GLU A 208 7.42 10.77 6.52
N PRO A 209 8.17 10.72 5.41
CA PRO A 209 9.64 10.75 5.44
C PRO A 209 10.20 11.96 6.22
N PHE A 210 9.45 13.06 6.26
CA PHE A 210 9.83 14.28 6.98
C PHE A 210 9.57 14.23 8.48
N THR A 211 8.73 13.33 8.99
CA THR A 211 8.56 13.16 10.45
C THR A 211 9.84 12.59 11.07
N MET A 212 10.53 11.68 10.37
CA MET A 212 11.83 11.18 10.79
C MET A 212 12.94 12.22 10.59
N LEU A 213 12.92 12.99 9.50
CA LEU A 213 13.93 14.02 9.27
C LEU A 213 13.78 15.22 10.21
N GLY A 214 12.55 15.61 10.53
CA GLY A 214 12.23 16.70 11.47
C GLY A 214 12.63 16.36 12.91
N THR A 215 12.41 15.11 13.33
CA THR A 215 12.87 14.63 14.65
C THR A 215 14.40 14.49 14.70
N ALA A 216 15.03 13.94 13.65
CA ALA A 216 16.50 13.87 13.57
C ALA A 216 17.16 15.27 13.52
N GLY A 217 16.56 16.20 12.78
CA GLY A 217 16.99 17.59 12.71
C GLY A 217 16.87 18.31 14.05
N ALA A 218 15.70 18.22 14.71
CA ALA A 218 15.47 18.84 16.01
C ALA A 218 16.44 18.33 17.10
N LEU A 219 16.74 17.01 17.10
CA LEU A 219 17.73 16.42 18.00
C LEU A 219 19.16 16.87 17.65
N GLY A 220 19.51 16.92 16.37
CA GLY A 220 20.81 17.38 15.89
C GLY A 220 21.10 18.84 16.22
N PHE A 221 20.14 19.74 16.00
CA PHE A 221 20.26 21.16 16.34
C PHE A 221 20.31 21.39 17.86
N SER A 222 19.50 20.65 18.64
CA SER A 222 19.54 20.72 20.11
C SER A 222 20.90 20.33 20.68
N ALA A 223 21.53 19.29 20.13
CA ALA A 223 22.88 18.88 20.53
C ALA A 223 23.94 19.93 20.17
N LEU A 224 23.82 20.57 19.00
CA LEU A 224 24.71 21.65 18.57
C LEU A 224 24.61 22.89 19.47
N PHE A 225 23.40 23.33 19.83
CA PHE A 225 23.19 24.46 20.74
C PHE A 225 23.73 24.18 22.15
N LYS A 226 23.51 22.98 22.69
CA LYS A 226 24.07 22.57 24.00
C LYS A 226 25.59 22.56 23.99
N ARG A 227 26.22 22.11 22.89
CA ARG A 227 27.69 22.13 22.73
C ARG A 227 28.22 23.57 22.67
N GLN A 228 27.52 24.49 22.01
CA GLN A 228 27.92 25.89 21.95
C GLN A 228 27.79 26.59 23.32
N GLN A 229 26.71 26.34 24.06
CA GLN A 229 26.54 26.88 25.42
C GLN A 229 27.66 26.42 26.37
N ASN A 230 28.01 25.13 26.34
CA ASN A 230 29.10 24.59 27.16
C ASN A 230 30.48 25.15 26.83
N LYS A 231 30.73 25.58 25.59
CA LYS A 231 31.98 26.27 25.22
C LYS A 231 32.03 27.69 25.78
N ARG A 232 30.90 28.41 25.75
CA ARG A 232 30.80 29.78 26.28
C ARG A 232 30.94 29.82 27.80
N SER A 233 30.32 28.89 28.53
CA SER A 233 30.43 28.82 29.99
C SER A 233 31.87 28.52 30.46
N LYS A 234 32.58 27.62 29.78
CA LYS A 234 34.00 27.33 30.08
C LYS A 234 34.94 28.49 29.77
N ALA A 235 34.62 29.31 28.77
CA ALA A 235 35.39 30.52 28.45
C ALA A 235 35.19 31.62 29.50
N GLN A 236 33.97 31.77 30.03
CA GLN A 236 33.66 32.73 31.11
C GLN A 236 34.22 32.32 32.46
N ALA A 237 34.34 31.02 32.76
CA ALA A 237 34.92 30.53 34.02
C ALA A 237 36.46 30.61 34.08
N LYS A 238 37.13 31.00 32.98
CA LYS A 238 38.58 31.18 32.89
C LYS A 238 39.01 32.66 32.80
N ALA A 239 38.05 33.58 32.75
CA ALA A 239 38.26 35.02 32.83
C ALA A 239 38.02 35.47 34.27
#